data_AF-A0A401HSA3-F1
#
_entry.id   AF-A0A401HSA3-F1
#
_cell.length_a   1.000
_cell.length_b   1.000
_cell.length_c   1.000
_cell.angle_alpha   90.00
_cell.angle_beta   90.00
_cell.angle_gamma   90.00
#
_symmetry.space_group_name_H-M   'P 1'
#
loop_
_entity.id
_entity.type
_entity.pdbx_description
1 polymer ?
#
loop_
_entity_poly.entity_id
_entity_poly.type
_entity_poly.pdbx_seq_one_letter_code
_entity_poly.pdbx_strand_id
1 'polypeptide(L)'
;MRSKMYVLITWGLLVIMLAACGSVNKEEPMNKPGQGDETWSVAGNIVSKEAVEPGGRLLVYPSEEPMALEELSQEEWIEKAQAEGADIAWYVVDQAQYASVEVGQHVRMTLKPDQLEPYPPIRTVIDLEVTPGS
;
A
#
# COMPACT_ATOMS: atom_id res chain seq x y z
N MET A 1 16.48 34.38 64.70
CA MET A 1 17.77 34.10 64.02
C MET A 1 17.66 32.73 63.37
N ARG A 2 17.28 32.68 62.09
CA ARG A 2 18.15 32.70 60.89
C ARG A 2 18.78 31.32 60.60
N SER A 3 18.00 30.41 60.01
CA SER A 3 18.53 29.30 59.19
C SER A 3 17.47 28.51 58.41
N LYS A 4 16.16 28.79 58.56
CA LYS A 4 15.09 28.12 57.78
C LYS A 4 14.83 28.72 56.39
N MET A 5 15.75 29.51 55.83
CA MET A 5 15.48 30.39 54.68
C MET A 5 16.39 30.16 53.46
N TYR A 6 16.92 28.95 53.27
CA TYR A 6 17.77 28.63 52.11
C TYR A 6 17.41 27.34 51.36
N VAL A 7 16.42 26.55 51.83
CA VAL A 7 16.01 25.31 51.16
C VAL A 7 14.83 25.52 50.19
N LEU A 8 14.19 26.69 50.21
CA LEU A 8 13.04 26.99 49.35
C LEU A 8 13.37 27.81 48.09
N ILE A 9 14.61 28.28 47.93
CA ILE A 9 15.02 29.14 46.80
C ILE A 9 15.69 28.32 45.68
N THR A 10 16.08 27.06 45.95
CA THR A 10 16.76 26.18 44.98
C THR A 10 15.84 25.31 44.12
N TRP A 11 14.53 25.30 44.38
CA TRP A 11 13.54 24.57 43.56
C TRP A 11 12.71 25.47 42.63
N GLY A 12 13.01 26.78 42.56
CA GLY A 12 12.30 27.73 41.70
C GLY A 12 12.97 28.02 40.35
N LEU A 13 14.13 27.42 40.06
CA LEU A 13 14.99 27.79 38.92
C LEU A 13 15.13 26.73 37.82
N LEU A 14 14.27 25.71 37.81
CA LEU A 14 14.21 24.69 36.75
C LEU A 14 12.95 24.83 35.86
N VAL A 15 12.31 26.00 35.83
CA VAL A 15 11.03 26.24 35.13
C VAL A 15 11.18 27.16 33.89
N ILE A 16 12.38 27.64 33.54
CA ILE A 16 12.51 28.76 32.56
C ILE A 16 13.41 28.44 31.34
N MET A 17 13.58 27.17 30.92
CA MET A 17 14.46 26.84 29.77
C MET A 17 13.90 25.84 28.75
N LEU A 18 12.58 25.69 28.60
CA LEU A 18 11.99 24.96 27.46
C LEU A 18 10.76 25.66 26.85
N ALA A 19 10.63 26.97 27.06
CA ALA A 19 9.61 27.81 26.43
C ALA A 19 10.24 28.71 25.36
N ALA A 20 10.87 28.12 24.34
CA ALA A 20 11.34 28.86 23.16
C ALA A 20 11.63 27.94 21.97
N CYS A 21 10.61 27.25 21.46
CA CYS A 21 10.47 27.03 20.03
C CYS A 21 8.97 27.01 19.74
N GLY A 22 8.48 28.14 19.21
CA GLY A 22 7.09 28.33 18.87
C GLY A 22 6.71 27.69 17.53
N SER A 23 5.39 27.52 17.42
CA SER A 23 4.58 27.62 16.21
C SER A 23 4.69 26.51 15.17
N VAL A 24 3.63 25.72 15.03
CA VAL A 24 2.53 26.00 14.08
C VAL A 24 1.47 24.90 14.22
N ASN A 25 0.21 25.33 14.36
CA ASN A 25 -0.98 24.48 14.33
C ASN A 25 -0.97 23.52 13.13
N LYS A 26 -1.27 22.25 13.37
CA LYS A 26 -2.24 21.52 12.56
C LYS A 26 -3.15 20.76 13.52
N GLU A 27 -4.43 21.11 13.46
CA GLU A 27 -5.52 20.29 13.98
C GLU A 27 -5.37 18.90 13.34
N GLU A 28 -5.06 17.89 14.15
CA GLU A 28 -5.20 16.50 13.74
C GLU A 28 -6.71 16.20 13.68
N PRO A 29 -7.27 15.81 12.52
CA PRO A 29 -8.62 15.32 12.51
C PRO A 29 -8.67 14.02 13.31
N MET A 30 -9.35 14.11 14.45
CA MET A 30 -9.85 13.02 15.25
C MET A 30 -10.54 11.98 14.36
N ASN A 31 -9.95 10.80 14.24
CA ASN A 31 -10.69 9.58 13.91
C ASN A 31 -10.10 8.37 14.68
N LYS A 32 -10.90 7.86 15.62
CA LYS A 32 -10.85 6.50 16.20
C LYS A 32 -12.32 6.08 16.34
N PRO A 33 -12.70 4.78 16.24
CA PRO A 33 -11.90 3.62 16.67
C PRO A 33 -11.94 2.35 15.79
N GLY A 34 -10.81 1.64 15.74
CA GLY A 34 -10.66 0.18 15.91
C GLY A 34 -11.50 -0.81 15.10
N GLN A 35 -10.91 -1.33 14.02
CA GLN A 35 -10.80 -2.78 13.74
C GLN A 35 -9.60 -2.92 12.79
N GLY A 36 -8.70 -3.87 13.05
CA GLY A 36 -7.56 -4.11 12.16
C GLY A 36 -8.06 -4.73 10.86
N ASP A 37 -8.53 -3.90 9.93
CA ASP A 37 -8.78 -4.31 8.55
C ASP A 37 -7.41 -4.42 7.90
N GLU A 38 -6.81 -5.60 7.94
CA GLU A 38 -5.57 -5.93 7.21
C GLU A 38 -5.86 -5.86 5.71
N THR A 39 -5.90 -4.63 5.22
CA THR A 39 -6.16 -4.28 3.84
C THR A 39 -4.81 -4.20 3.15
N TRP A 40 -4.46 -5.24 2.40
CA TRP A 40 -3.17 -5.32 1.71
C TRP A 40 -3.21 -4.54 0.40
N SER A 41 -2.28 -3.59 0.25
CA SER A 41 -2.08 -2.87 -1.01
C SER A 41 -0.89 -3.46 -1.75
N VAL A 42 -1.04 -3.70 -3.05
CA VAL A 42 0.03 -4.16 -3.95
C VAL A 42 0.07 -3.27 -5.19
N ALA A 43 1.24 -3.17 -5.83
CA ALA A 43 1.40 -2.45 -7.08
C ALA A 43 2.08 -3.33 -8.13
N GLY A 44 1.79 -3.05 -9.40
CA GLY A 44 2.47 -3.73 -10.50
C GLY A 44 1.88 -3.45 -11.88
N ASN A 45 2.52 -3.99 -12.91
CA ASN A 45 2.08 -3.87 -14.29
C ASN A 45 1.20 -5.05 -14.69
N ILE A 46 0.08 -4.76 -15.36
CA ILE A 46 -0.78 -5.78 -15.95
C ILE A 46 -0.04 -6.38 -17.15
N VAL A 47 0.29 -7.67 -17.10
CA VAL A 47 0.97 -8.39 -18.18
C VAL A 47 0.04 -9.28 -18.99
N SER A 48 -1.11 -9.66 -18.44
CA SER A 48 -2.14 -10.44 -19.15
C SER A 48 -3.54 -10.14 -18.59
N LYS A 49 -4.57 -10.38 -19.41
CA LYS A 49 -6.00 -10.27 -19.05
C LYS A 49 -6.77 -11.49 -19.55
N GLU A 50 -7.59 -12.07 -18.68
CA GLU A 50 -8.49 -13.17 -19.02
C GLU A 50 -9.93 -12.80 -18.64
N ALA A 51 -10.87 -12.96 -19.57
CA ALA A 51 -12.29 -12.75 -19.29
C ALA A 51 -12.85 -13.97 -18.54
N VAL A 52 -13.44 -13.75 -17.37
CA VAL A 52 -13.99 -14.81 -16.51
C VAL A 52 -15.27 -14.31 -15.86
N GLU A 53 -16.41 -14.87 -16.24
CA GLU A 53 -17.72 -14.44 -15.72
C GLU A 53 -17.80 -14.49 -14.17
N PRO A 54 -18.34 -13.45 -13.50
CA PRO A 54 -19.00 -12.25 -14.05
C PRO A 54 -18.06 -11.05 -14.34
N GLY A 55 -16.74 -11.21 -14.27
CA GLY A 55 -15.76 -10.13 -14.45
C GLY A 55 -14.53 -10.58 -15.23
N GLY A 56 -13.37 -10.51 -14.61
CA GLY A 56 -12.15 -11.04 -15.22
C GLY A 56 -11.00 -11.21 -14.25
N ARG A 57 -9.86 -11.63 -14.81
CA ARG A 57 -8.62 -11.81 -14.09
C ARG A 57 -7.51 -11.02 -14.77
N LEU A 58 -6.67 -10.39 -13.96
CA LEU A 58 -5.48 -9.67 -14.39
C LEU A 58 -4.25 -10.42 -13.88
N LEU A 59 -3.32 -10.77 -14.75
CA LEU A 59 -2.01 -11.23 -14.31
C LEU A 59 -1.17 -9.97 -14.12
N VAL A 60 -0.65 -9.78 -12.91
CA VAL A 60 0.12 -8.58 -12.58
C VAL A 60 1.50 -8.99 -12.12
N TYR A 61 2.51 -8.46 -12.82
CA TYR A 61 3.91 -8.56 -12.42
C TYR A 61 4.20 -7.47 -11.39
N PRO A 62 4.74 -7.81 -10.20
CA PRO A 62 4.93 -6.83 -9.14
C PRO A 62 6.01 -5.82 -9.53
N SER A 63 5.68 -4.54 -9.41
CA SER A 63 6.59 -3.42 -9.60
C SER A 63 6.08 -2.20 -8.82
N GLU A 64 7.00 -1.38 -8.32
CA GLU A 64 6.64 -0.13 -7.62
C GLU A 64 6.37 1.02 -8.60
N GLU A 65 6.96 0.92 -9.80
CA GLU A 65 6.91 1.94 -10.84
C GLU A 65 6.48 1.30 -12.18
N PRO A 66 5.90 2.09 -13.10
CA PRO A 66 5.55 1.61 -14.44
C PRO A 66 6.79 1.09 -15.18
N MET A 67 6.71 -0.16 -15.66
CA MET A 67 7.75 -0.74 -16.52
C MET A 67 7.32 -0.80 -17.99
N ALA A 68 8.32 -0.83 -18.88
CA ALA A 68 8.10 -1.19 -20.27
C ALA A 68 7.71 -2.67 -20.36
N LEU A 69 6.63 -2.96 -21.09
CA LEU A 69 6.15 -4.32 -21.26
C LEU A 69 7.03 -5.07 -22.25
N GLU A 70 7.50 -6.25 -21.86
CA GLU A 70 8.20 -7.20 -22.73
C GLU A 70 7.19 -8.06 -23.50
N GLU A 71 7.53 -8.44 -24.74
CA GLU A 71 6.74 -9.36 -25.56
C GLU A 71 6.94 -10.82 -25.08
N LEU A 72 6.42 -11.14 -23.90
CA LEU A 72 6.44 -12.48 -23.31
C LEU A 72 5.02 -13.05 -23.24
N SER A 73 4.92 -14.36 -23.40
CA SER A 73 3.71 -15.12 -23.08
C SER A 73 3.44 -15.12 -21.58
N GLN A 74 2.22 -15.51 -21.21
CA GLN A 74 1.80 -15.67 -19.83
C GLN A 74 2.70 -16.62 -19.03
N GLU A 75 3.05 -17.77 -19.63
CA GLU A 75 3.92 -18.76 -19.00
C GLU A 75 5.33 -18.20 -18.79
N GLU A 76 5.87 -17.49 -19.79
CA GLU A 76 7.19 -16.85 -19.68
C GLU A 76 7.24 -15.77 -18.61
N TRP A 77 6.17 -14.97 -18.43
CA TRP A 77 6.08 -14.01 -17.33
C TRP A 77 6.08 -14.69 -15.96
N ILE A 78 5.37 -15.82 -15.82
CA ILE A 78 5.33 -16.60 -14.58
C ILE A 78 6.71 -17.23 -14.31
N GLU A 79 7.35 -17.83 -15.31
CA GLU A 79 8.69 -18.39 -15.19
C GLU A 79 9.73 -17.33 -14.81
N LYS A 80 9.67 -16.15 -15.43
CA LYS A 80 10.52 -15.01 -15.10
C LYS A 80 10.33 -14.59 -13.64
N ALA A 81 9.09 -14.40 -13.22
CA ALA A 81 8.79 -14.06 -11.83
C ALA A 81 9.31 -15.12 -10.86
N GLN A 82 9.14 -16.41 -11.18
CA GLN A 82 9.65 -17.51 -10.35
C GLN A 82 11.17 -17.50 -10.26
N ALA A 83 11.86 -17.26 -11.38
CA ALA A 83 13.32 -17.16 -11.42
C ALA A 83 13.85 -15.95 -10.62
N GLU A 84 13.10 -14.85 -10.62
CA GLU A 84 13.43 -13.62 -9.87
C GLU A 84 12.96 -13.65 -8.41
N GLY A 85 12.14 -14.63 -8.02
CA GLY A 85 11.49 -14.67 -6.70
C GLY A 85 10.41 -13.58 -6.52
N ALA A 86 9.85 -13.08 -7.62
CA ALA A 86 8.81 -12.07 -7.65
C ALA A 86 7.41 -12.69 -7.42
N ASP A 87 6.57 -11.98 -6.68
CA ASP A 87 5.20 -12.37 -6.33
C ASP A 87 4.19 -12.04 -7.45
N ILE A 88 4.37 -12.67 -8.61
CA ILE A 88 3.38 -12.58 -9.71
C ILE A 88 2.08 -13.28 -9.29
N ALA A 89 0.94 -12.66 -9.57
CA ALA A 89 -0.34 -13.18 -9.12
C ALA A 89 -1.48 -12.83 -10.08
N TRP A 90 -2.52 -13.66 -10.02
CA TRP A 90 -3.81 -13.39 -10.64
C TRP A 90 -4.70 -12.59 -9.70
N TYR A 91 -5.28 -11.53 -10.23
CA TYR A 91 -6.18 -10.64 -9.51
C TYR A 91 -7.57 -10.71 -10.11
N VAL A 92 -8.52 -11.23 -9.34
CA VAL A 92 -9.94 -11.27 -9.73
C VAL A 92 -10.53 -9.89 -9.50
N VAL A 93 -11.10 -9.33 -10.56
CA VAL A 93 -11.72 -8.00 -10.60
C VAL A 93 -13.15 -8.10 -11.10
N ASP A 94 -13.98 -7.11 -10.76
CA ASP A 94 -15.32 -7.03 -11.32
C ASP A 94 -15.31 -6.60 -12.80
N GLN A 95 -16.49 -6.65 -13.45
CA GLN A 95 -16.61 -6.30 -14.86
C GLN A 95 -16.23 -4.85 -15.17
N ALA A 96 -16.56 -3.91 -14.27
CA ALA A 96 -16.28 -2.49 -14.48
C ALA A 96 -14.77 -2.22 -14.40
N GLN A 97 -14.11 -2.78 -13.39
CA GLN A 97 -12.66 -2.73 -13.23
C GLN A 97 -11.95 -3.38 -14.43
N TYR A 98 -12.37 -4.59 -14.83
CA TYR A 98 -11.77 -5.30 -15.96
C TYR A 98 -11.87 -4.50 -17.28
N ALA A 99 -12.99 -3.82 -17.51
CA ALA A 99 -13.20 -2.99 -18.69
C ALA A 99 -12.44 -1.66 -18.65
N SER A 100 -12.05 -1.19 -17.46
CA SER A 100 -11.38 0.11 -17.27
C SER A 100 -9.86 0.08 -17.43
N VAL A 101 -9.26 -1.11 -17.49
CA VAL A 101 -7.81 -1.30 -17.53
C VAL A 101 -7.34 -2.01 -18.78
N GLU A 102 -6.08 -1.84 -19.15
CA GLU A 102 -5.45 -2.50 -20.29
C GLU A 102 -4.10 -3.13 -19.92
N VAL A 103 -3.69 -4.12 -20.72
CA VAL A 103 -2.35 -4.72 -20.60
C VAL A 103 -1.30 -3.63 -20.81
N GLY A 104 -0.24 -3.66 -19.99
CA GLY A 104 0.84 -2.66 -19.95
C GLY A 104 0.62 -1.56 -18.92
N GLN A 105 -0.59 -1.35 -18.41
CA GLN A 105 -0.84 -0.33 -17.38
C GLN A 105 -0.26 -0.74 -16.03
N HIS A 106 0.24 0.26 -15.30
CA HIS A 106 0.64 0.12 -13.90
C HIS A 106 -0.58 0.39 -13.01
N VAL A 107 -0.83 -0.51 -12.06
CA VAL A 107 -1.98 -0.44 -11.16
C VAL A 107 -1.54 -0.56 -9.71
N ARG A 108 -2.31 0.07 -8.83
CA ARG A 108 -2.30 -0.19 -7.39
C ARG A 108 -3.61 -0.85 -7.03
N MET A 109 -3.55 -1.94 -6.29
CA MET A 109 -4.71 -2.74 -5.93
C MET A 109 -4.77 -2.92 -4.43
N THR A 110 -5.98 -2.80 -3.91
CA THR A 110 -6.34 -3.14 -2.55
C THR A 110 -6.98 -4.52 -2.53
N LEU A 111 -6.51 -5.42 -1.67
CA LEU A 111 -6.86 -6.84 -1.71
C LEU A 111 -7.72 -7.26 -0.53
N LYS A 112 -8.56 -8.26 -0.77
CA LYS A 112 -9.18 -9.03 0.30
C LYS A 112 -8.16 -9.99 0.92
N PRO A 113 -8.40 -10.44 2.17
CA PRO A 113 -7.46 -11.30 2.86
C PRO A 113 -7.39 -12.74 2.36
N ASP A 114 -8.27 -13.16 1.45
CA ASP A 114 -8.30 -14.51 0.89
C ASP A 114 -7.27 -14.71 -0.25
N GLN A 115 -6.63 -15.88 -0.23
CA GLN A 115 -5.86 -16.44 -1.34
C GLN A 115 -6.39 -17.85 -1.65
N LEU A 116 -6.67 -18.14 -2.92
CA LEU A 116 -7.29 -19.41 -3.33
C LEU A 116 -6.31 -20.48 -3.84
N GLU A 117 -5.23 -20.08 -4.53
CA GLU A 117 -4.23 -20.97 -5.16
C GLU A 117 -2.82 -20.76 -4.57
N PRO A 118 -1.93 -21.77 -4.61
CA PRO A 118 -0.57 -21.63 -4.08
C PRO A 118 0.38 -20.86 -5.01
N TYR A 119 0.36 -21.09 -6.34
CA TYR A 119 1.21 -20.36 -7.30
C TYR A 119 0.82 -20.59 -8.79
N PRO A 120 0.70 -19.53 -9.62
CA PRO A 120 0.58 -18.14 -9.20
C PRO A 120 -0.67 -17.98 -8.32
N PRO A 121 -0.58 -17.28 -7.18
CA PRO A 121 -1.73 -17.11 -6.31
C PRO A 121 -2.86 -16.37 -7.02
N ILE A 122 -4.09 -16.71 -6.65
CA ILE A 122 -5.29 -15.99 -7.08
C ILE A 122 -5.80 -15.19 -5.87
N ARG A 123 -5.92 -13.88 -6.04
CA ARG A 123 -6.32 -12.90 -5.02
C ARG A 123 -7.52 -12.10 -5.49
N THR A 124 -8.37 -11.68 -4.56
CA THR A 124 -9.57 -10.89 -4.88
C THR A 124 -9.30 -9.40 -4.65
N VAL A 125 -9.59 -8.57 -5.65
CA VAL A 125 -9.42 -7.11 -5.56
C VAL A 125 -10.67 -6.48 -4.94
N ILE A 126 -10.46 -5.55 -4.01
CA ILE A 126 -11.48 -4.66 -3.43
C ILE A 126 -11.53 -3.37 -4.23
N ASP A 127 -10.35 -2.79 -4.50
CA ASP A 127 -10.21 -1.51 -5.19
C ASP A 127 -9.00 -1.53 -6.13
N LEU A 128 -9.11 -0.81 -7.24
CA LEU A 128 -8.11 -0.76 -8.30
C LEU A 128 -7.94 0.66 -8.79
N GLU A 129 -6.71 1.15 -8.73
CA GLU A 129 -6.32 2.47 -9.20
C GLU A 129 -5.26 2.32 -10.31
N VAL A 130 -5.49 2.98 -11.46
CA VAL A 130 -4.48 3.06 -12.52
C VAL A 130 -3.51 4.19 -12.19
N THR A 131 -2.22 3.89 -12.16
CA THR A 131 -1.19 4.92 -11.98
C THR A 131 -0.95 5.61 -13.34
N PRO A 132 -1.10 6.93 -13.44
CA PRO A 132 -0.85 7.64 -14.70
C PRO A 132 0.63 7.52 -15.08
N GLY A 133 0.90 7.07 -16.31
CA GLY A 133 2.26 7.09 -16.87
C GLY A 133 2.77 8.52 -16.95
N SER A 134 3.96 8.76 -16.40
CA SER A 134 4.66 10.06 -16.47
C SER A 134 5.23 10.34 -17.85
#